data_AF-C2JV19-F1
#
_entry.id   AF-C2JV19-F1
#
_cell.length_a   1.000
_cell.length_b   1.000
_cell.length_c   1.000
_cell.angle_alpha   90.00
_cell.angle_beta   90.00
_cell.angle_gamma   90.00
#
_symmetry.space_group_name_H-M   'P 1'
#
loop_
_entity.id
_entity.type
_entity.pdbx_description
1 polymer ?
#
loop_
_entity_poly.entity_id
_entity_poly.type
_entity_poly.pdbx_seq_one_letter_code
_entity_poly.pdbx_strand_id
1 'polypeptide(L)'
;MRFSKRLIIQEIGEAPYKASFFTNNYHLLRAGIFARMAGIAANGVGGNTSFYFLPNAVIREYLALVVLYKRRHAVAFGVIVLIALGQFIRAWQLG
;
A
#
# COMPACT_ATOMS: atom_id res chain seq x y z
N MET A 1 -6.78 6.76 -8.61
CA MET A 1 -8.14 7.13 -8.19
C MET A 1 -8.41 8.64 -8.04
N ARG A 2 -7.42 9.54 -7.99
CA ARG A 2 -7.66 11.00 -7.91
C ARG A 2 -8.46 11.56 -9.11
N PHE A 3 -8.19 11.06 -10.31
CA PHE A 3 -8.92 11.42 -11.52
C PHE A 3 -10.41 11.07 -11.41
N SER A 4 -10.73 9.82 -11.09
CA SER A 4 -12.11 9.36 -10.90
C SER A 4 -12.83 10.13 -9.80
N LYS A 5 -12.16 10.43 -8.67
CA LYS A 5 -12.75 11.28 -7.62
C LYS A 5 -13.17 12.65 -8.16
N ARG A 6 -12.33 13.28 -8.97
CA ARG A 6 -12.61 14.60 -9.56
C ARG A 6 -13.83 14.54 -10.47
N LEU A 7 -13.93 13.51 -11.30
CA LEU A 7 -15.06 13.33 -12.20
C LEU A 7 -16.37 13.10 -11.44
N ILE A 8 -16.34 12.27 -10.39
CA ILE A 8 -17.49 12.02 -9.53
C ILE A 8 -17.97 13.32 -8.87
N ILE A 9 -17.05 14.11 -8.30
CA ILE A 9 -17.41 15.39 -7.67
C ILE A 9 -17.97 16.39 -8.68
N GLN A 10 -17.51 16.37 -9.93
CA GLN A 10 -18.04 17.24 -10.99
C GLN A 10 -19.47 16.85 -11.41
N GLU A 11 -19.77 15.55 -11.46
CA GLU A 11 -21.08 15.04 -11.90
C GLU A 11 -22.15 15.12 -10.80
N ILE A 12 -21.83 14.68 -9.59
CA ILE A 12 -22.81 14.50 -8.49
C ILE A 12 -22.51 15.33 -7.24
N GLY A 13 -21.46 16.16 -7.27
CA GLY A 13 -21.05 16.96 -6.11
C GLY A 13 -20.49 16.11 -4.96
N GLU A 14 -20.64 16.59 -3.72
CA GLU A 14 -20.23 15.86 -2.51
C GLU A 14 -21.34 14.96 -1.94
N ALA A 15 -22.38 14.68 -2.73
CA ALA A 15 -23.47 13.79 -2.32
C ALA A 15 -22.95 12.37 -2.02
N PRO A 16 -23.54 11.63 -1.07
CA PRO A 16 -23.14 10.27 -0.78
C PRO A 16 -23.36 9.37 -1.99
N TYR A 17 -22.32 8.65 -2.39
CA TYR A 17 -22.35 7.75 -3.55
C TYR A 17 -21.77 6.38 -3.22
N LYS A 18 -22.24 5.36 -3.95
CA LYS A 18 -21.64 4.02 -3.94
C LYS A 18 -20.86 3.84 -5.24
N ALA A 19 -19.61 3.39 -5.14
CA ALA A 19 -18.78 3.12 -6.30
C ALA A 19 -18.26 1.69 -6.26
N SER A 20 -18.04 1.11 -7.45
CA SER A 20 -17.32 -0.15 -7.60
C SER A 20 -16.29 0.00 -8.72
N PHE A 21 -15.14 -0.66 -8.59
CA PHE A 21 -14.11 -0.70 -9.62
C PHE A 21 -13.81 -2.14 -10.02
N PHE A 22 -13.44 -2.34 -11.28
CA PHE A 22 -13.14 -3.64 -11.85
C PHE A 22 -11.68 -3.65 -12.30
N THR A 23 -10.94 -4.70 -11.92
CA THR A 23 -9.53 -4.87 -12.28
C THR A 23 -9.14 -6.34 -12.18
N ASN A 24 -7.92 -6.73 -12.57
CA ASN A 24 -7.42 -8.09 -12.39
C ASN A 24 -7.19 -8.43 -10.92
N ASN A 25 -7.28 -9.72 -10.57
CA ASN A 25 -7.10 -10.22 -9.19
C ASN A 25 -5.82 -9.69 -8.51
N TYR A 26 -4.69 -9.63 -9.22
CA TYR A 26 -3.43 -9.16 -8.62
C TYR A 26 -3.35 -7.65 -8.41
N HIS A 27 -4.19 -6.85 -9.08
CA HIS A 27 -4.25 -5.38 -8.93
C HIS A 27 -5.35 -4.92 -7.96
N LEU A 28 -6.22 -5.83 -7.54
CA LEU A 28 -7.37 -5.54 -6.70
C LEU A 28 -6.95 -4.86 -5.38
N LEU A 29 -5.88 -5.37 -4.76
CA LEU A 29 -5.36 -4.88 -3.49
C LEU A 29 -4.86 -3.43 -3.63
N ARG A 30 -3.93 -3.16 -4.54
CA ARG A 30 -3.38 -1.81 -4.73
C ARG A 30 -4.41 -0.81 -5.21
N ALA A 31 -5.32 -1.21 -6.11
CA ALA A 31 -6.42 -0.36 -6.55
C ALA A 31 -7.34 0.01 -5.37
N GLY A 32 -7.65 -0.94 -4.48
CA GLY A 32 -8.41 -0.69 -3.25
C GLY A 32 -7.70 0.27 -2.30
N ILE A 33 -6.38 0.11 -2.10
CA ILE A 33 -5.58 1.04 -1.28
C ILE A 33 -5.59 2.44 -1.90
N PHE A 34 -5.46 2.57 -3.22
CA PHE A 34 -5.54 3.87 -3.89
C PHE A 34 -6.93 4.51 -3.81
N ALA A 35 -8.01 3.72 -3.86
CA ALA A 35 -9.37 4.21 -3.65
C ALA A 35 -9.52 4.77 -2.23
N ARG A 36 -9.05 4.02 -1.22
CA ARG A 36 -9.10 4.43 0.18
C ARG A 36 -8.26 5.67 0.46
N MET A 37 -7.05 5.76 -0.10
CA MET A 37 -6.20 6.95 0.00
C MET A 37 -6.78 8.17 -0.73
N ALA A 38 -7.62 7.97 -1.75
CA ALA A 38 -8.35 9.06 -2.39
C ALA A 38 -9.62 9.45 -1.61
N GLY A 39 -10.05 8.68 -0.61
CA GLY A 39 -11.30 8.88 0.11
C GLY A 39 -12.53 8.46 -0.69
N ILE A 40 -12.38 7.50 -1.62
CA ILE A 40 -13.49 6.91 -2.36
C ILE A 40 -13.88 5.61 -1.67
N ALA A 41 -15.11 5.53 -1.15
CA ALA A 41 -15.70 4.29 -0.65
C ALA A 41 -16.13 3.41 -1.85
N ALA A 42 -15.16 2.75 -2.48
CA ALA A 42 -15.40 1.88 -3.62
C ALA A 42 -15.03 0.42 -3.35
N ASN A 43 -15.90 -0.50 -3.78
CA ASN A 43 -15.64 -1.94 -3.72
C ASN A 43 -14.95 -2.41 -5.01
N GLY A 44 -13.95 -3.27 -4.88
CA GLY A 44 -13.25 -3.84 -6.02
C GLY A 44 -13.80 -5.21 -6.42
N VAL A 45 -13.97 -5.47 -7.71
CA VAL A 45 -14.20 -6.81 -8.27
C VAL A 45 -12.99 -7.23 -9.10
N GLY A 46 -12.44 -8.39 -8.76
CA GLY A 46 -11.27 -8.98 -9.40
C GLY A 46 -11.64 -9.86 -10.61
N GLY A 47 -10.96 -9.66 -11.73
CA GLY A 47 -11.03 -10.50 -12.92
C GLY A 47 -10.10 -11.70 -12.81
N ASN A 48 -10.53 -12.84 -13.38
CA ASN A 48 -9.79 -14.09 -13.29
C ASN A 48 -8.38 -13.95 -13.89
N THR A 49 -7.37 -14.33 -13.10
CA THR A 49 -5.96 -14.32 -13.51
C THR A 49 -5.39 -15.70 -13.27
N SER A 50 -4.62 -16.24 -14.22
CA SER A 50 -3.96 -17.53 -14.07
C SER A 50 -3.11 -17.57 -12.80
N PHE A 51 -3.30 -18.61 -11.99
CA PHE A 51 -2.63 -18.75 -10.70
C PHE A 51 -1.10 -18.75 -10.81
N TYR A 52 -0.54 -19.23 -11.93
CA TYR A 52 0.91 -19.24 -12.15
C TYR A 52 1.54 -17.84 -12.22
N PHE A 53 0.78 -16.82 -12.66
CA PHE A 53 1.27 -15.44 -12.76
C PHE A 53 1.00 -14.63 -11.48
N LEU A 54 0.03 -15.06 -10.69
CA LEU A 54 -0.49 -14.32 -9.53
C LEU A 54 0.58 -14.08 -8.44
N PRO A 55 1.41 -15.05 -8.01
CA PRO A 55 2.37 -14.85 -6.93
C PRO A 55 3.42 -13.79 -7.27
N ASN A 56 4.01 -13.86 -8.46
CA ASN A 56 5.05 -12.92 -8.89
C ASN A 56 4.48 -11.49 -9.02
N ALA A 57 3.29 -11.35 -9.60
CA ALA A 57 2.61 -10.06 -9.72
C ALA A 57 2.25 -9.45 -8.35
N VAL A 58 1.76 -10.27 -7.41
CA VAL A 58 1.42 -9.84 -6.05
C VAL A 58 2.66 -9.44 -5.26
N ILE A 59 3.78 -10.17 -5.37
CA ILE A 59 5.06 -9.78 -4.73
C ILE A 59 5.50 -8.40 -5.23
N ARG A 60 5.38 -8.14 -6.53
CA ARG A 60 5.71 -6.84 -7.11
C ARG A 60 4.78 -5.72 -6.63
N GLU A 61 3.49 -5.99 -6.52
CA GLU A 61 2.53 -5.06 -5.93
C GLU A 61 2.86 -4.77 -4.45
N TYR A 62 3.20 -5.80 -3.69
CA TYR A 62 3.59 -5.66 -2.29
C TYR A 62 4.88 -4.86 -2.14
N LEU A 63 5.89 -5.11 -2.97
CA LEU A 63 7.11 -4.31 -3.01
C LEU A 63 6.82 -2.83 -3.31
N ALA A 64 5.89 -2.55 -4.22
CA ALA A 64 5.46 -1.18 -4.49
C ALA A 64 4.80 -0.53 -3.25
N LEU A 65 4.06 -1.28 -2.44
CA LEU A 65 3.51 -0.82 -1.16
C LEU A 65 4.60 -0.62 -0.10
N VAL A 66 5.57 -1.52 0.00
CA VAL A 66 6.73 -1.37 0.89
C VAL A 66 7.52 -0.11 0.53
N VAL A 67 7.75 0.13 -0.76
CA VAL A 67 8.41 1.34 -1.26
C VAL A 67 7.57 2.59 -0.98
N LEU A 68 6.25 2.51 -1.06
CA LEU A 68 5.35 3.62 -0.69
C LEU A 68 5.54 4.03 0.78
N TYR A 69 5.77 3.06 1.67
CA TYR A 69 6.04 3.29 3.09
C TYR A 69 7.52 3.21 3.46
N LYS A 70 8.44 3.37 2.49
CA LYS A 70 9.89 3.23 2.70
C LYS A 70 10.44 4.05 3.85
N ARG A 71 9.87 5.24 4.12
CA ARG A 71 10.27 6.10 5.25
C ARG A 71 9.99 5.45 6.60
N ARG A 72 8.85 4.77 6.76
CA ARG A 72 8.51 4.05 8.00
C ARG A 72 9.45 2.88 8.24
N HIS A 73 9.74 2.12 7.17
CA HIS A 73 10.68 1.01 7.23
C HIS A 73 12.11 1.47 7.53
N ALA A 74 12.56 2.57 6.90
CA ALA A 74 13.88 3.15 7.14
C ALA A 74 14.04 3.66 8.59
N VAL A 75 13.00 4.31 9.15
CA VAL A 75 13.01 4.74 10.55
C VAL A 75 13.07 3.55 11.50
N ALA A 76 12.24 2.52 11.29
CA ALA A 76 12.26 1.32 12.12
C ALA A 76 13.63 0.62 12.08
N PHE A 77 14.21 0.48 10.87
CA PHE A 77 15.55 -0.07 10.70
C PHE A 77 16.62 0.76 11.41
N GLY A 78 16.56 2.09 11.26
CA GLY A 78 17.48 3.01 11.94
C GLY A 78 17.43 2.88 13.46
N VAL A 79 16.23 2.80 14.04
CA VAL A 79 16.06 2.60 15.50
C VAL A 79 16.65 1.27 15.96
N ILE A 80 16.41 0.18 15.23
CA ILE A 80 16.96 -1.14 15.56
C ILE A 80 18.49 -1.11 15.53
N VAL A 81 19.07 -0.51 14.49
CA VAL A 81 20.54 -0.38 14.36
C VAL A 81 21.11 0.46 15.51
N LEU A 82 20.48 1.58 15.86
CA LEU A 82 20.94 2.41 16.99
C LEU A 82 20.89 1.66 18.31
N ILE A 83 19.83 0.88 18.57
CA ILE A 83 19.73 0.05 19.77
C ILE A 83 20.84 -1.01 19.76
N ALA A 84 21.04 -1.72 18.64
CA ALA A 84 22.07 -2.74 18.51
C ALA A 84 23.48 -2.18 18.75
N LEU A 85 23.79 -1.01 18.19
CA LEU A 85 25.06 -0.32 18.40
C LEU A 85 25.23 0.11 19.87
N GLY A 86 24.18 0.61 20.51
CA GLY A 86 24.22 0.96 21.93
C GLY A 86 24.48 -0.24 22.84
N GLN A 87 23.87 -1.40 22.53
CA GLN A 87 24.14 -2.64 23.26
C GLN A 87 25.57 -3.15 23.03
N PHE A 88 26.07 -3.04 21.79
CA PHE A 88 27.43 -3.44 21.44
C PHE A 88 28.48 -2.60 22.18
N ILE A 89 28.31 -1.27 22.21
CA ILE A 89 29.22 -0.37 22.92
C ILE A 89 29.21 -0.64 24.43
N ARG A 90 28.04 -0.89 25.02
CA ARG A 90 27.91 -1.27 26.43
C ARG A 90 28.65 -2.58 26.74
N ALA A 91 28.48 -3.60 25.89
CA ALA A 91 29.18 -4.87 26.05
C ALA A 91 30.71 -4.72 25.94
N TRP A 92 31.19 -3.85 25.05
CA TRP A 92 32.61 -3.55 24.88
C TRP A 92 33.23 -2.78 26.06
N GLN A 93 32.45 -1.94 26.76
CA GLN A 93 32.93 -1.19 27.93
C GLN A 93 32.92 -1.99 29.24
N LEU A 94 32.19 -3.12 29.29
CA LEU A 94 31.99 -3.95 30.48
C LEU A 94 32.86 -5.22 30.49
N GLY A 95 33.60 -5.51 29.43
CA GLY A 95 34.56 -6.62 29.33
C GLY A 95 35.99 -6.12 29.22
#